data_AF-A0A6N7BCX2-F1
#
_entry.id   AF-A0A6N7BCX2-F1
#
_cell.length_a   1.000
_cell.length_b   1.000
_cell.length_c   1.000
_cell.angle_alpha   90.00
_cell.angle_beta   90.00
_cell.angle_gamma   90.00
#
_symmetry.space_group_name_H-M   'P 1'
#
loop_
_entity.id
_entity.type
_entity.pdbx_description
1 polymer ?
#
loop_
_entity_poly.entity_id
_entity_poly.type
_entity_poly.pdbx_seq_one_letter_code
_entity_poly.pdbx_strand_id
1 'polypeptide(L)'
;MSSINNQSVRKTTEQIRAKFAFEKATLKKGKKEYCQKVQGITPDILNNGLLQTFAMYNTDTNGKLIVSDVQDWLFSEICNFGWGEEKKATIIETLCGCPSEKYRRAQVETLAFITWLKRFTKANEGGE
;
A
#
# COMPACT_ATOMS: atom_id res chain seq x y z
N MET A 1 7.07 -37.39 -28.44
CA MET A 1 7.45 -35.97 -28.30
C MET A 1 6.31 -35.27 -27.57
N SER A 2 6.37 -35.18 -26.24
CA SER A 2 5.35 -34.49 -25.45
C SER A 2 5.74 -33.03 -25.29
N SER A 3 4.95 -32.14 -25.90
CA SER A 3 5.08 -30.69 -25.72
C SER A 3 4.79 -30.33 -24.27
N ILE A 4 5.82 -29.95 -23.52
CA ILE A 4 5.66 -29.38 -22.18
C ILE A 4 5.03 -28.01 -22.34
N ASN A 5 3.80 -27.90 -21.85
CA ASN A 5 2.99 -26.68 -21.85
C ASN A 5 3.67 -25.63 -20.95
N ASN A 6 4.43 -24.71 -21.54
CA ASN A 6 5.06 -23.59 -20.83
C ASN A 6 4.03 -22.52 -20.48
N GLN A 7 3.10 -22.84 -19.56
CA GLN A 7 2.28 -21.83 -18.90
C GLN A 7 3.20 -21.00 -17.99
N SER A 8 3.69 -19.89 -18.54
CA SER A 8 4.42 -18.84 -17.83
C SER A 8 3.80 -18.59 -16.45
N VAL A 9 4.60 -18.70 -15.39
CA VAL A 9 4.23 -18.41 -13.99
C VAL A 9 4.04 -16.90 -13.79
N ARG A 10 3.11 -16.29 -14.54
CA ARG A 10 2.74 -14.87 -14.38
C ARG A 10 1.92 -14.75 -13.10
N LYS A 11 2.48 -14.09 -12.10
CA LYS A 11 1.75 -13.75 -10.87
C LYS A 11 0.69 -12.70 -11.20
N THR A 12 -0.51 -12.85 -10.62
CA THR A 12 -1.56 -11.84 -10.75
C THR A 12 -1.21 -10.60 -9.92
N THR A 13 -1.78 -9.44 -10.27
CA THR A 13 -1.60 -8.21 -9.47
C THR A 13 -2.03 -8.41 -8.02
N GLU A 14 -3.08 -9.19 -7.78
CA GLU A 14 -3.53 -9.55 -6.42
C GLU A 14 -2.49 -10.37 -5.65
N GLN A 15 -1.86 -11.38 -6.28
CA GLN A 15 -0.80 -12.17 -5.64
C GLN A 15 0.42 -11.31 -5.30
N ILE A 16 0.73 -10.35 -6.16
CA ILE A 16 1.82 -9.40 -5.96
C ILE A 16 1.52 -8.45 -4.78
N ARG A 17 0.32 -7.85 -4.75
CA ARG A 17 -0.14 -7.01 -3.62
C ARG A 17 -0.11 -7.79 -2.31
N ALA A 18 -0.65 -9.01 -2.32
CA ALA A 18 -0.68 -9.88 -1.16
C ALA A 18 0.73 -10.18 -0.64
N LYS A 19 1.67 -10.52 -1.55
CA LYS A 19 3.07 -10.77 -1.18
C LYS A 19 3.70 -9.54 -0.51
N PHE A 20 3.59 -8.36 -1.15
CA PHE A 20 4.17 -7.13 -0.62
C PHE A 20 3.57 -6.77 0.74
N ALA A 21 2.24 -6.86 0.87
CA ALA A 21 1.52 -6.63 2.12
C ALA A 21 1.93 -7.61 3.23
N PHE A 22 2.13 -8.89 2.90
CA PHE A 22 2.61 -9.90 3.85
C PHE A 22 4.01 -9.58 4.37
N GLU A 23 4.94 -9.19 3.50
CA GLU A 23 6.30 -8.77 3.88
C GLU A 23 6.25 -7.56 4.81
N LYS A 24 5.46 -6.53 4.45
CA LYS A 24 5.28 -5.35 5.30
C LYS A 24 4.66 -5.69 6.65
N ALA A 25 3.59 -6.48 6.69
CA ALA A 25 2.93 -6.87 7.93
C ALA A 25 3.86 -7.70 8.85
N THR A 26 4.67 -8.59 8.28
CA THR A 26 5.61 -9.44 9.04
C THR A 26 6.67 -8.60 9.76
N LEU A 27 7.22 -7.57 9.11
CA LEU A 27 8.17 -6.63 9.72
C LEU A 27 7.59 -5.81 10.89
N LYS A 28 6.26 -5.82 11.05
CA LYS A 28 5.55 -5.11 12.12
C LYS A 28 4.75 -6.06 13.01
N LYS A 29 5.07 -7.37 13.02
CA LYS A 29 4.47 -8.33 13.94
C LYS A 29 4.66 -7.85 15.40
N GLY A 30 3.61 -7.95 16.22
CA GLY A 30 3.61 -7.48 17.61
C GLY A 30 3.41 -5.97 17.79
N LYS A 31 3.32 -5.16 16.72
CA LYS A 31 3.03 -3.72 16.81
C LYS A 31 1.52 -3.46 16.81
N LYS A 32 0.89 -3.61 17.98
CA LYS A 32 -0.57 -3.50 18.14
C LYS A 32 -1.14 -2.18 17.64
N GLU A 33 -0.53 -1.05 17.99
CA GLU A 33 -1.01 0.28 17.59
C GLU A 33 -0.92 0.48 16.07
N TYR A 34 0.12 -0.06 15.42
CA TYR A 34 0.22 -0.08 13.96
C TYR A 34 -0.92 -0.92 13.35
N CYS A 35 -1.20 -2.11 13.89
CA CYS A 35 -2.30 -2.95 13.41
C CYS A 35 -3.64 -2.22 13.49
N GLN A 36 -3.97 -1.67 14.67
CA GLN A 36 -5.22 -0.92 14.89
C GLN A 36 -5.37 0.24 13.90
N LYS A 37 -4.28 0.98 13.67
CA LYS A 37 -4.28 2.12 12.76
C LYS A 37 -4.41 1.70 11.29
N VAL A 38 -3.81 0.57 10.88
CA VAL A 38 -4.03 -0.03 9.56
C VAL A 38 -5.50 -0.43 9.37
N GLN A 39 -6.19 -0.91 10.41
CA GLN A 39 -7.62 -1.24 10.31
C GLN A 39 -8.48 0.01 10.07
N GLY A 40 -8.10 1.14 10.66
CA GLY A 40 -8.82 2.42 10.61
C GLY A 40 -8.59 3.27 9.36
N ILE A 41 -7.52 3.07 8.58
CA ILE A 41 -7.18 4.00 7.50
C ILE A 41 -8.15 3.97 6.30
N THR A 42 -8.80 2.83 6.02
CA THR A 42 -9.73 2.71 4.87
C THR A 42 -10.87 3.73 4.93
N PRO A 43 -11.67 3.82 6.02
CA PRO A 43 -12.72 4.83 6.12
C PRO A 43 -12.19 6.26 6.08
N ASP A 44 -11.01 6.52 6.65
CA ASP A 44 -10.39 7.86 6.56
C ASP A 44 -10.12 8.27 5.11
N ILE A 45 -9.55 7.38 4.29
CA ILE A 45 -9.31 7.63 2.86
C ILE A 45 -10.62 7.86 2.10
N LEU A 46 -11.67 7.09 2.40
CA LEU A 46 -12.95 7.22 1.70
C LEU A 46 -13.68 8.53 2.04
N ASN A 47 -13.57 9.01 3.28
CA ASN A 47 -14.25 10.22 3.74
C ASN A 47 -13.47 11.51 3.47
N ASN A 48 -12.15 11.48 3.64
CA ASN A 48 -11.28 12.66 3.57
C ASN A 48 -10.42 12.69 2.30
N GLY A 49 -10.40 11.60 1.53
CA GLY A 49 -9.47 11.43 0.42
C GLY A 49 -8.07 11.00 0.88
N LEU A 50 -7.27 10.57 -0.10
CA LEU A 50 -5.94 10.03 0.14
C LEU A 50 -4.98 11.06 0.76
N LEU A 51 -4.89 12.26 0.17
CA LEU A 51 -3.89 13.25 0.55
C LEU A 51 -4.09 13.77 1.98
N GLN A 52 -5.32 14.13 2.35
CA GLN A 52 -5.64 14.59 3.70
C GLN A 52 -5.37 13.50 4.73
N THR A 53 -5.75 12.25 4.43
CA THR A 53 -5.46 11.11 5.31
C THR A 53 -3.97 10.92 5.51
N PHE A 54 -3.16 11.01 4.45
CA PHE A 54 -1.71 10.90 4.58
C PHE A 54 -1.11 12.05 5.40
N ALA A 55 -1.58 13.28 5.21
CA ALA A 55 -1.15 14.41 6.03
C ALA A 55 -1.47 14.17 7.53
N MET A 56 -2.68 13.67 7.85
CA MET A 56 -3.08 13.33 9.21
C MET A 56 -2.26 12.18 9.81
N TYR A 57 -1.93 11.16 9.01
CA TYR A 57 -1.17 10.00 9.49
C TYR A 57 0.33 10.31 9.60
N ASN A 58 0.84 11.31 8.89
CA ASN A 58 2.25 11.67 8.91
C ASN A 58 2.67 12.49 10.16
N THR A 59 1.84 12.53 11.21
CA THR A 59 2.14 13.24 12.47
C THR A 59 2.69 12.34 13.56
N ASP A 60 2.35 11.05 13.58
CA ASP A 60 2.79 10.08 14.59
C ASP A 60 3.53 8.87 13.99
N THR A 61 4.26 8.14 14.83
CA THR A 61 5.13 7.04 14.42
C THR A 61 4.40 5.95 13.64
N ASN A 62 3.23 5.51 14.10
CA ASN A 62 2.51 4.40 13.48
C ASN A 62 1.85 4.83 12.16
N GLY A 63 1.29 6.04 12.11
CA GLY A 63 0.76 6.60 10.87
C GLY A 63 1.85 6.80 9.82
N LYS A 64 3.03 7.31 10.21
CA LYS A 64 4.20 7.43 9.34
C LYS A 64 4.63 6.10 8.73
N LEU A 65 4.61 5.01 9.52
CA LEU A 65 4.91 3.68 9.00
C LEU A 65 3.92 3.23 7.91
N ILE A 66 2.63 3.56 8.05
CA ILE A 66 1.61 3.22 7.05
C ILE A 66 1.81 4.03 5.77
N VAL A 67 2.03 5.35 5.89
CA VAL A 67 2.32 6.22 4.73
C VAL A 67 3.60 5.75 4.03
N SER A 68 4.63 5.35 4.78
CA SER A 68 5.85 4.79 4.23
C SER A 68 5.61 3.46 3.50
N ASP A 69 4.82 2.55 4.07
CA ASP A 69 4.51 1.28 3.40
C ASP A 69 3.73 1.48 2.10
N VAL A 70 2.81 2.47 2.07
CA VAL A 70 2.09 2.83 0.83
C VAL A 70 3.01 3.52 -0.16
N GLN A 71 3.90 4.42 0.28
CA GLN A 71 4.90 5.04 -0.58
C GLN A 71 5.76 3.97 -1.25
N ASP A 72 6.28 3.02 -0.49
CA ASP A 72 7.10 1.94 -1.03
C ASP A 72 6.32 1.09 -2.04
N TRP A 73 5.03 0.84 -1.79
CA TRP A 73 4.16 0.14 -2.75
C TRP A 73 3.99 0.94 -4.04
N LEU A 74 3.52 2.18 -3.95
CA LEU A 74 3.23 3.03 -5.10
C LEU A 74 4.48 3.40 -5.90
N PHE A 75 5.64 3.52 -5.24
CA PHE A 75 6.91 3.82 -5.90
C PHE A 75 7.66 2.59 -6.38
N SER A 76 7.19 1.39 -6.03
CA SER A 76 7.80 0.15 -6.50
C SER A 76 7.69 0.02 -8.01
N GLU A 77 8.73 -0.54 -8.63
CA GLU A 77 8.71 -0.92 -10.04
C GLU A 77 7.60 -1.93 -10.35
N ILE A 78 7.21 -2.71 -9.33
CA ILE A 78 6.14 -3.68 -9.38
C ILE A 78 4.78 -3.01 -9.64
N CYS A 79 4.51 -1.88 -8.99
CA CYS A 79 3.29 -1.12 -9.18
C CYS A 79 3.30 -0.30 -10.48
N ASN A 80 4.48 -0.04 -11.04
CA ASN A 80 4.74 0.65 -12.30
C ASN A 80 3.79 1.82 -12.60
N PHE A 81 3.73 2.78 -11.67
CA PHE A 81 2.77 3.88 -11.79
C PHE A 81 3.14 4.93 -12.85
N GLY A 82 4.37 4.89 -13.38
CA GLY A 82 4.85 5.88 -14.35
C GLY A 82 4.92 7.30 -13.76
N TRP A 83 5.50 7.44 -12.57
CA TRP A 83 5.55 8.72 -11.86
C TRP A 83 6.41 9.80 -12.52
N GLY A 84 7.26 9.47 -13.50
CA GLY A 84 8.00 10.44 -14.31
C GLY A 84 8.59 11.63 -13.53
N GLU A 85 8.35 12.84 -14.02
CA GLU A 85 8.76 14.11 -13.41
C GLU A 85 7.93 14.49 -12.17
N GLU A 86 6.77 13.85 -12.00
CA GLU A 86 5.89 14.06 -10.85
C GLU A 86 6.45 13.40 -9.59
N LYS A 87 7.32 12.37 -9.70
CA LYS A 87 7.94 11.70 -8.56
C LYS A 87 8.79 12.68 -7.74
N LYS A 88 8.40 12.90 -6.49
CA LYS A 88 9.16 13.69 -5.50
C LYS A 88 9.74 12.78 -4.40
N ALA A 89 10.41 13.40 -3.42
CA ALA A 89 11.02 12.67 -2.30
C ALA A 89 9.97 11.91 -1.48
N THR A 90 8.78 12.50 -1.30
CA THR A 90 7.68 11.88 -0.57
C THR A 90 6.46 11.62 -1.46
N ILE A 91 5.65 10.62 -1.06
CA ILE A 91 4.38 10.34 -1.72
C ILE A 91 3.40 11.50 -1.57
N ILE A 92 3.43 12.22 -0.45
CA ILE A 92 2.57 13.40 -0.21
C ILE A 92 2.87 14.49 -1.25
N GLU A 93 4.14 14.87 -1.40
CA GLU A 93 4.55 15.88 -2.41
C GLU A 93 4.23 15.41 -3.83
N THR A 94 4.44 14.12 -4.11
CA THR A 94 4.12 13.53 -5.42
C THR A 94 2.63 13.64 -5.71
N LEU A 95 1.77 13.32 -4.75
CA LEU A 95 0.31 13.39 -4.90
C LEU A 95 -0.20 14.83 -5.03
N CYS A 96 0.38 15.79 -4.31
CA CYS A 96 0.04 17.21 -4.43
C CYS A 96 0.27 17.77 -5.85
N GLY A 97 1.33 17.31 -6.53
CA GLY A 97 1.72 17.80 -7.85
C GLY A 97 1.21 16.98 -9.03
N CYS A 98 0.64 15.80 -8.80
CA CYS A 98 0.27 14.90 -9.90
C CYS A 98 -1.09 15.26 -10.53
N PRO A 99 -1.31 14.91 -11.82
CA PRO A 99 -2.62 15.04 -12.46
C PRO A 99 -3.73 14.27 -11.74
N SER A 100 -4.96 14.77 -11.83
CA SER A 100 -6.13 14.18 -11.16
C SER A 100 -6.39 12.72 -11.51
N GLU A 101 -6.04 12.28 -12.72
CA GLU A 101 -6.10 10.88 -13.12
C GLU A 101 -5.12 10.00 -12.32
N LYS A 102 -3.84 10.41 -12.23
CA LYS A 102 -2.82 9.70 -11.45
C LYS A 102 -3.21 9.68 -9.97
N TYR A 103 -3.72 10.79 -9.44
CA TYR A 103 -4.21 10.86 -8.06
C TYR A 103 -5.32 9.84 -7.78
N ARG A 104 -6.37 9.79 -8.63
CA ARG A 104 -7.48 8.84 -8.48
C ARG A 104 -7.02 7.39 -8.57
N ARG A 105 -6.15 7.08 -9.54
CA ARG A 105 -5.56 5.74 -9.66
C ARG A 105 -4.77 5.39 -8.39
N ALA A 106 -4.01 6.33 -7.82
CA ALA A 106 -3.18 6.09 -6.65
C ALA A 106 -4.05 5.80 -5.42
N GLN A 107 -5.19 6.48 -5.30
CA GLN A 107 -6.18 6.21 -4.26
C GLN A 107 -6.77 4.79 -4.40
N VAL A 108 -7.18 4.39 -5.60
CA VAL A 108 -7.70 3.03 -5.86
C VAL A 108 -6.66 1.98 -5.53
N GLU A 109 -5.41 2.17 -5.99
CA GLU A 109 -4.32 1.25 -5.76
C GLU A 109 -3.94 1.15 -4.28
N THR A 110 -3.94 2.29 -3.56
CA THR A 110 -3.72 2.32 -2.11
C THR A 110 -4.79 1.50 -1.39
N LEU A 111 -6.07 1.68 -1.71
CA LEU A 111 -7.17 0.94 -1.08
C LEU A 111 -7.04 -0.58 -1.32
N ALA A 112 -6.66 -0.99 -2.53
CA ALA A 112 -6.41 -2.40 -2.85
C ALA A 112 -5.25 -2.99 -2.04
N PHE A 113 -4.12 -2.26 -1.94
CA PHE A 113 -2.99 -2.66 -1.12
C PHE A 113 -3.32 -2.73 0.38
N ILE A 114 -3.97 -1.70 0.92
CA ILE A 114 -4.40 -1.63 2.32
C ILE A 114 -5.35 -2.78 2.67
N THR A 115 -6.19 -3.23 1.73
CA THR A 115 -7.06 -4.39 1.95
C THR A 115 -6.26 -5.65 2.28
N TRP A 116 -5.16 -5.90 1.57
CA TRP A 116 -4.25 -7.02 1.89
C TRP A 116 -3.47 -6.78 3.17
N LEU A 117 -2.97 -5.56 3.39
CA LEU A 117 -2.23 -5.22 4.61
C LEU A 117 -3.08 -5.43 5.87
N LYS A 118 -4.36 -5.06 5.82
CA LYS A 118 -5.34 -5.30 6.90
C LYS A 118 -5.51 -6.78 7.23
N ARG A 119 -5.56 -7.65 6.21
CA ARG A 119 -5.71 -9.11 6.41
C ARG A 119 -4.51 -9.68 7.16
N PHE A 120 -3.29 -9.32 6.75
CA PHE A 120 -2.08 -9.86 7.36
C PHE A 120 -1.74 -9.24 8.71
N THR A 121 -1.99 -7.94 8.91
CA THR A 121 -1.80 -7.31 10.22
C THR A 121 -2.76 -7.88 11.27
N LYS A 122 -4.03 -8.11 10.91
CA LYS A 122 -4.99 -8.77 11.80
C LYS A 122 -4.59 -10.20 12.16
N ALA A 123 -4.06 -10.97 11.21
CA ALA A 123 -3.56 -12.32 11.48
C ALA A 123 -2.35 -12.30 12.43
N ASN A 124 -1.50 -11.28 12.34
CA ASN A 124 -0.34 -11.10 13.21
C ASN A 124 -0.70 -10.64 14.63
N GLU A 125 -1.89 -10.07 14.85
CA GLU A 125 -2.38 -9.64 16.17
C GLU A 125 -2.94 -10.82 16.99
N GLY A 126 -3.46 -11.88 16.35
CA GLY A 126 -4.04 -13.06 17.02
C GLY A 126 -3.10 -14.26 17.14
N GLY A 127 -1.79 -14.07 16.94
CA GLY A 127 -0.77 -15.13 16.97
C GLY A 127 0.09 -15.13 18.24
N GLU A 128 -0.46 -14.61 19.34
CA GLU A 128 0.03 -14.77 20.73
C GLU A 128 -0.69 -15.95 21.41
#